data_AF-A0A2D7WHB3-F1
#
_entry.id   AF-A0A2D7WHB3-F1
#
_cell.length_a   1.000
_cell.length_b   1.000
_cell.length_c   1.000
_cell.angle_alpha   90.00
_cell.angle_beta   90.00
_cell.angle_gamma   90.00
#
_symmetry.space_group_name_H-M   'P 1'
#
loop_
_entity.id
_entity.type
_entity.pdbx_description
1 polymer ?
#
loop_
_entity_poly.entity_id
_entity_poly.type
_entity_poly.pdbx_seq_one_letter_code
_entity_poly.pdbx_strand_id
1 'polypeptide(L)'
;MPTAFPLLFMLAVSAPVAAETPTAQPPIERWSPAVRPASEPAIAQWPCDRLSEVTVVSDKQQRQLRERKKQCLQRYQQFIPATGLR
;
A
#
# COMPACT_ATOMS: atom_id res chain seq x y z
N MET A 1 -65.53 39.92 2.18
CA MET A 1 -65.55 38.51 2.64
C MET A 1 -66.66 37.79 1.88
N PRO A 2 -66.55 36.53 1.45
CA PRO A 2 -65.40 35.79 0.91
C PRO A 2 -65.74 34.96 -0.37
N THR A 3 -64.75 34.22 -0.89
CA THR A 3 -64.85 32.94 -1.68
C THR A 3 -65.43 32.98 -3.11
N ALA A 4 -64.97 32.22 -4.11
CA ALA A 4 -63.91 31.21 -4.24
C ALA A 4 -63.60 31.02 -5.73
N PHE A 5 -62.33 30.76 -6.02
CA PHE A 5 -61.80 30.29 -7.32
C PHE A 5 -62.23 28.84 -7.57
N PRO A 6 -62.65 28.47 -8.79
CA PRO A 6 -62.47 27.12 -9.28
C PRO A 6 -61.27 27.09 -10.24
N LEU A 7 -60.16 26.59 -9.70
CA LEU A 7 -59.10 25.92 -10.45
C LEU A 7 -59.70 24.71 -11.17
N LEU A 8 -59.60 24.67 -12.49
CA LEU A 8 -59.76 23.43 -13.25
C LEU A 8 -58.65 23.34 -14.28
N PHE A 9 -57.52 22.82 -13.80
CA PHE A 9 -56.34 22.46 -14.58
C PHE A 9 -56.40 20.95 -14.79
N MET A 10 -56.76 20.49 -15.98
CA MET A 10 -56.66 19.10 -16.41
C MET A 10 -56.23 19.15 -17.90
N LEU A 11 -54.94 18.94 -18.16
CA LEU A 11 -54.33 17.66 -18.56
C LEU A 11 -54.72 17.24 -19.99
N ALA A 12 -53.79 17.39 -20.94
CA ALA A 12 -53.59 16.44 -22.03
C ALA A 12 -52.24 16.66 -22.72
N VAL A 13 -51.25 15.81 -22.41
CA VAL A 13 -50.71 14.74 -23.26
C VAL A 13 -49.38 15.17 -23.89
N SER A 14 -48.31 14.80 -23.18
CA SER A 14 -46.94 14.86 -23.67
C SER A 14 -46.71 13.70 -24.63
N ALA A 15 -46.30 14.00 -25.86
CA ALA A 15 -45.86 13.03 -26.85
C ALA A 15 -44.62 12.26 -26.34
N PRO A 16 -44.49 10.95 -26.57
CA PRO A 16 -43.26 10.25 -26.24
C PRO A 16 -42.20 10.59 -27.28
N VAL A 17 -41.15 11.29 -26.84
CA VAL A 17 -39.89 11.40 -27.57
C VAL A 17 -39.29 10.00 -27.64
N ALA A 18 -39.08 9.50 -28.87
CA ALA A 18 -38.36 8.26 -29.10
C ALA A 18 -36.91 8.45 -28.64
N ALA A 19 -36.56 7.87 -27.50
CA ALA A 19 -35.19 7.82 -27.00
C ALA A 19 -34.46 6.70 -27.75
N GLU A 20 -33.53 7.09 -28.61
CA GLU A 20 -32.55 6.18 -29.21
C GLU A 20 -31.73 5.54 -28.08
N THR A 21 -31.77 4.22 -28.01
CA THR A 21 -31.11 3.44 -26.96
C THR A 21 -29.59 3.49 -27.15
N PRO A 22 -28.80 3.97 -26.15
CA PRO A 22 -27.36 3.78 -26.20
C PRO A 22 -27.09 2.31 -25.87
N THR A 23 -26.56 1.58 -26.85
CA THR A 23 -26.05 0.21 -26.70
C THR A 23 -25.16 0.11 -25.46
N ALA A 24 -25.66 -0.58 -24.44
CA ALA A 24 -24.94 -0.87 -23.21
C ALA A 24 -23.76 -1.78 -23.52
N GLN A 25 -22.54 -1.22 -23.49
CA GLN A 25 -21.32 -2.02 -23.55
C GLN A 25 -21.20 -2.81 -22.24
N PRO A 26 -20.91 -4.13 -22.29
CA PRO A 26 -20.72 -4.92 -21.08
C PRO A 26 -19.49 -4.42 -20.30
N PRO A 27 -19.52 -4.48 -18.95
CA PRO A 27 -18.42 -4.01 -18.14
C PRO A 27 -17.18 -4.88 -18.38
N ILE A 28 -16.10 -4.27 -18.84
CA ILE A 28 -14.80 -4.94 -18.98
C ILE A 28 -14.20 -5.07 -17.57
N GLU A 29 -14.36 -6.24 -16.96
CA GLU A 29 -13.68 -6.55 -15.70
C GLU A 29 -12.18 -6.69 -15.94
N ARG A 30 -11.40 -5.75 -15.41
CA ARG A 30 -9.93 -5.80 -15.45
C ARG A 30 -9.42 -6.69 -14.33
N TRP A 31 -9.17 -7.96 -14.65
CA TRP A 31 -8.50 -8.91 -13.76
C TRP A 31 -7.02 -8.57 -13.67
N SER A 32 -6.67 -7.60 -12.83
CA SER A 32 -5.27 -7.29 -12.51
C SER A 32 -4.79 -8.28 -11.46
N PRO A 33 -3.67 -8.99 -11.66
CA PRO A 33 -3.18 -9.93 -10.66
C PRO A 33 -2.86 -9.19 -9.37
N ALA A 34 -3.30 -9.74 -8.23
CA ALA A 34 -2.96 -9.22 -6.93
C ALA A 34 -1.46 -9.43 -6.66
N VAL A 35 -0.65 -8.43 -6.98
CA VAL A 35 0.79 -8.44 -6.69
C VAL A 35 0.95 -8.27 -5.17
N ARG A 36 1.40 -9.32 -4.48
CA ARG A 36 1.83 -9.17 -3.09
C ARG A 36 3.16 -8.42 -3.07
N PRO A 37 3.32 -7.38 -2.22
CA PRO A 37 4.61 -6.74 -2.05
C PRO A 37 5.62 -7.78 -1.52
N ALA A 38 6.82 -7.77 -2.08
CA ALA A 38 7.90 -8.60 -1.59
C ALA A 38 8.16 -8.27 -0.12
N SER A 39 8.15 -9.28 0.74
CA SER A 39 8.50 -9.10 2.15
C SER A 39 9.95 -8.67 2.25
N GLU A 40 10.23 -7.60 3.01
CA GLU A 40 11.61 -7.20 3.25
C GLU A 40 12.40 -8.34 3.91
N PRO A 41 13.67 -8.56 3.51
CA PRO A 41 14.49 -9.59 4.11
C PRO A 41 14.70 -9.29 5.60
N ALA A 42 14.64 -10.32 6.43
CA ALA A 42 14.85 -10.19 7.86
C ALA A 42 16.25 -9.63 8.15
N ILE A 43 16.38 -8.81 9.20
CA ILE A 43 17.65 -8.15 9.63
C ILE A 43 18.81 -9.15 9.74
N ALA A 44 18.55 -10.40 10.14
CA ALA A 44 19.56 -11.45 10.26
C ALA A 44 20.22 -11.83 8.92
N GLN A 45 19.53 -11.64 7.79
CA GLN A 45 19.99 -11.98 6.46
C GLN A 45 20.77 -10.85 5.80
N TRP A 46 20.76 -9.65 6.39
CA TRP A 46 21.50 -8.53 5.82
C TRP A 46 23.01 -8.70 5.94
N PRO A 47 23.76 -8.28 4.91
CA PRO A 47 25.20 -8.32 4.92
C PRO A 47 25.74 -7.21 5.82
N CYS A 48 26.93 -7.43 6.39
CA CYS A 48 27.47 -6.60 7.48
C CYS A 48 27.75 -5.14 7.08
N ASP A 49 28.14 -4.93 5.83
CA ASP A 49 28.39 -3.64 5.18
C ASP A 49 27.14 -2.75 5.13
N ARG A 50 25.95 -3.34 5.03
CA ARG A 50 24.70 -2.57 4.95
C ARG A 50 24.05 -2.26 6.29
N LEU A 51 24.50 -2.86 7.39
CA LEU A 51 23.87 -2.68 8.71
C LEU A 51 24.04 -1.27 9.29
N SER A 52 25.00 -0.49 8.82
CA SER A 52 25.24 0.90 9.21
C SER A 52 24.16 1.85 8.68
N GLU A 53 23.66 1.59 7.47
CA GLU A 53 22.71 2.44 6.76
C GLU A 53 21.26 2.20 7.18
N VAL A 54 20.99 1.09 7.86
CA VAL A 54 19.64 0.72 8.26
C VAL A 54 19.21 1.46 9.52
N THR A 55 18.12 2.21 9.37
CA THR A 55 17.34 2.75 10.49
C THR A 55 16.11 1.87 10.73
N VAL A 56 15.88 1.46 11.97
CA VAL A 56 14.71 0.66 12.38
C VAL A 56 13.90 1.42 13.41
N VAL A 57 12.57 1.30 13.32
CA VAL A 57 11.64 2.09 14.15
C VAL A 57 11.21 1.32 15.41
N SER A 58 11.17 -0.01 15.35
CA SER A 58 10.74 -0.84 16.48
C SER A 58 11.88 -1.23 17.43
N ASP A 59 11.65 -1.20 18.74
CA ASP A 59 12.59 -1.69 19.77
C ASP A 59 13.02 -3.15 19.56
N LYS A 60 12.11 -4.00 19.06
CA LYS A 60 12.42 -5.39 18.75
C LYS A 60 13.44 -5.47 17.60
N GLN A 61 13.21 -4.69 16.54
CA GLN A 61 14.11 -4.61 15.40
C GLN A 61 15.46 -3.99 15.78
N GLN A 62 15.47 -2.98 16.66
CA GLN A 62 16.71 -2.36 17.13
C GLN A 62 17.56 -3.34 17.93
N ARG A 63 16.93 -4.18 18.77
CA ARG A 63 17.63 -5.27 19.47
C ARG A 63 18.26 -6.25 18.48
N GLN A 64 17.52 -6.68 17.46
CA GLN A 64 18.02 -7.57 16.42
C GLN A 64 19.17 -6.94 15.63
N LEU A 65 19.08 -5.66 15.28
CA LEU A 65 20.13 -4.93 14.57
C LEU A 65 21.41 -4.85 15.41
N ARG A 66 21.30 -4.54 16.71
CA ARG A 66 22.45 -4.51 17.63
C ARG A 66 23.12 -5.87 17.72
N GLU A 67 22.34 -6.93 17.87
CA GLU A 67 22.87 -8.30 17.96
C GLU A 67 23.59 -8.69 16.66
N ARG A 68 22.99 -8.38 15.52
CA ARG A 68 23.58 -8.65 14.21
C ARG A 68 24.89 -7.89 14.01
N LYS A 69 24.96 -6.62 14.42
CA LYS A 69 26.21 -5.82 14.38
C LYS A 69 27.32 -6.45 15.23
N LYS A 70 27.01 -6.96 16.43
CA LYS A 70 28.00 -7.67 17.27
C LYS A 70 28.55 -8.92 16.60
N GLN A 71 27.69 -9.73 15.99
CA GLN A 71 28.11 -10.93 15.26
C GLN A 71 29.07 -10.60 14.12
N CYS A 72 28.79 -9.53 13.38
CA CYS A 72 29.69 -9.05 12.34
C CYS A 72 31.07 -8.70 12.91
N LEU A 73 31.12 -7.91 13.99
CA LEU A 73 32.39 -7.51 14.62
C LEU A 73 33.20 -8.71 15.13
N GLN A 74 32.55 -9.69 15.76
CA GLN A 74 33.20 -10.91 16.23
C GLN A 74 33.84 -11.69 15.08
N ARG A 75 33.15 -11.78 13.93
CA ARG A 75 33.70 -12.40 12.73
C ARG A 75 34.93 -11.65 12.21
N TYR A 76 34.92 -10.31 12.22
CA TYR A 76 36.09 -9.52 11.83
C TYR A 76 37.28 -9.71 12.79
N GLN A 77 37.03 -9.82 14.10
CA GLN A 77 38.09 -10.02 15.08
C GLN A 77 38.85 -11.35 14.89
N GLN A 78 38.22 -12.37 14.31
CA GLN A 78 38.89 -13.64 13.98
C GLN A 78 40.02 -13.47 12.96
N PHE A 79 40.01 -12.38 12.19
CA PHE A 79 41.06 -12.06 11.21
C PHE A 79 42.11 -11.09 11.76
N ILE A 80 41.95 -10.57 12.98
CA ILE A 80 42.99 -9.79 13.65
C ILE A 80 43.91 -10.80 14.33
N PRO A 81 45.17 -10.96 13.89
CA PRO A 81 46.10 -11.83 14.60
C PRO A 81 46.26 -11.29 16.02
N ALA A 82 46.05 -12.15 17.04
CA ALA A 82 46.26 -11.80 18.45
C ALA A 82 47.70 -11.34 18.74
N THR A 83 48.61 -11.63 17.81
CA THR A 83 50.01 -11.24 17.80
C THR A 83 50.30 -10.41 16.55
N GLY A 84 50.11 -9.10 16.63
CA GLY A 84 50.45 -8.18 15.54
C GLY A 84 50.91 -6.83 16.09
N LEU A 85 52.21 -6.57 15.96
CA LEU A 85 52.94 -5.34 16.32
C LEU A 85 53.21 -5.15 17.82
N ARG A 86 54.30 -5.78 18.28
CA ARG A 86 55.18 -5.17 19.30
C ARG A 86 56.24 -4.35 18.59
#